data_AF-A0A0A3Z4T7-F1
#
_entry.id   AF-A0A0A3Z4T7-F1
#
_cell.length_a   1.000
_cell.length_b   1.000
_cell.length_c   1.000
_cell.angle_alpha   90.00
_cell.angle_beta   90.00
_cell.angle_gamma   90.00
#
_symmetry.space_group_name_H-M   'P 1'
#
loop_
_entity.id
_entity.type
_entity.pdbx_description
1 polymer ?
#
loop_
_entity_poly.entity_id
_entity_poly.type
_entity_poly.pdbx_seq_one_letter_code
_entity_poly.pdbx_strand_id
1 'polypeptide(L)'
;MFEEAFFDFSLDTYKPSAMNSSLLCGEALVVINAVKKGQIKEPNIDHVLEELCDSIEKDPVVLSLVDIDLKEFISILRPPKTPIDEKKTTIEVLLSYINLPKYKLRNEELLIGQITEIHDKKAIRNLARSYGTTLLNFNYSERYISDSIQKFFYHGQRRVEGNVAIKEFLKLFPNSPDQFCIIYKGLDLYSGLEDAAKVLNISISEIFSEIEGVDINNNTRGMLSKTDGLYLKVDKVEAMDLSSAKQSADERLKTFGTIFSLFHHKEQLSFKDECLVINLTKGEIKKRKSGVNPMLKCVDTTKVKSLIKINEFITKFGMKTGSFQKFANAAQLHSMALNSNSEHNQIINLWIAFESIIPANNDKSNILNIVDSTLPFLNFTYYPRLVRMLTRDLINWNGKLTRQVLNGIDGESAPLKVMKLLSLPEYKNKLVELKQSTKDFHLLNDRIEYYESIMSDPKMITSGLETHSKRVSQQIRRIYRARNLIVHTGVIPTYTKILIENLHDYLDLILETIIELNVSHGKISTIEQGFKFMELKNATFIRRISAKGFTFSNDNIKDVFY
;
A
#
# COMPACT_ATOMS: atom_id res chain seq x y z
N MET A 1 2.74 -0.71 -16.22
CA MET A 1 3.35 -0.24 -14.95
C MET A 1 2.36 0.58 -14.13
N PHE A 2 1.85 1.71 -14.63
CA PHE A 2 0.89 2.51 -13.85
C PHE A 2 -0.39 1.71 -13.51
N GLU A 3 -0.88 0.91 -14.45
CA GLU A 3 -1.95 -0.08 -14.19
C GLU A 3 -1.62 -1.04 -13.05
N GLU A 4 -0.43 -1.66 -13.07
CA GLU A 4 0.02 -2.57 -12.01
C GLU A 4 0.09 -1.88 -10.65
N ALA A 5 0.52 -0.62 -10.61
CA ALA A 5 0.60 0.14 -9.37
C ALA A 5 -0.75 0.28 -8.66
N PHE A 6 -1.86 0.30 -9.41
CA PHE A 6 -3.23 0.43 -8.88
C PHE A 6 -4.05 -0.85 -8.96
N PHE A 7 -3.42 -1.98 -9.28
CA PHE A 7 -4.08 -3.27 -9.20
C PHE A 7 -4.07 -3.77 -7.74
N ASP A 8 -5.25 -4.08 -7.20
CA ASP A 8 -5.45 -4.40 -5.78
C ASP A 8 -4.51 -5.49 -5.26
N PHE A 9 -4.25 -6.52 -6.08
CA PHE A 9 -3.46 -7.70 -5.72
C PHE A 9 -2.00 -7.65 -6.19
N SER A 10 -1.52 -6.47 -6.60
CA SER A 10 -0.11 -6.25 -6.88
C SER A 10 0.73 -6.37 -5.62
N LEU A 11 1.97 -6.84 -5.77
CA LEU A 11 2.93 -6.86 -4.68
C LEU A 11 3.21 -5.41 -4.22
N ASP A 12 3.32 -5.19 -2.91
CA ASP A 12 3.54 -3.85 -2.32
C ASP A 12 4.77 -3.12 -2.89
N THR A 13 5.80 -3.88 -3.29
CA THR A 13 6.99 -3.32 -3.94
C THR A 13 6.68 -2.59 -5.26
N TYR A 14 5.57 -2.91 -5.93
CA TYR A 14 5.12 -2.28 -7.18
C TYR A 14 4.05 -1.20 -6.98
N LYS A 15 3.38 -1.18 -5.83
CA LYS A 15 2.39 -0.14 -5.49
C LYS A 15 3.05 1.24 -5.28
N PRO A 16 2.30 2.35 -5.41
CA PRO A 16 2.79 3.67 -5.03
C PRO A 16 3.24 3.69 -3.58
N SER A 17 4.25 4.52 -3.27
CA SER A 17 4.65 4.74 -1.88
C SER A 17 3.53 5.46 -1.12
N ALA A 18 3.49 5.32 0.21
CA ALA A 18 2.55 6.07 1.04
C ALA A 18 2.79 7.60 0.96
N MET A 19 4.06 8.01 0.83
CA MET A 19 4.47 9.41 0.80
C MET A 19 5.41 9.75 -0.35
N ASN A 20 5.40 11.03 -0.70
CA ASN A 20 6.43 11.73 -1.46
C ASN A 20 7.01 12.86 -0.58
N SER A 21 7.99 13.61 -1.10
CA SER A 21 8.66 14.67 -0.34
C SER A 21 7.74 15.80 0.13
N SER A 22 6.71 16.15 -0.65
CA SER A 22 5.69 17.14 -0.28
C SER A 22 4.91 16.69 0.96
N LEU A 23 4.45 15.44 0.96
CA LEU A 23 3.66 14.86 2.04
C LEU A 23 4.49 14.64 3.31
N LEU A 24 5.78 14.31 3.18
CA LEU A 24 6.71 14.22 4.30
C LEU A 24 6.88 15.56 5.03
N CYS A 25 6.86 16.69 4.31
CA CYS A 25 6.85 18.01 4.95
C CYS A 25 5.57 18.20 5.79
N GLY A 26 4.41 17.85 5.23
CA GLY A 26 3.14 17.91 5.96
C GLY A 26 3.12 17.03 7.20
N GLU A 27 3.58 15.78 7.08
CA GLU A 27 3.69 14.86 8.22
C GLU A 27 4.64 15.40 9.29
N ALA A 28 5.81 15.93 8.90
CA ALA A 28 6.77 16.49 9.85
C ALA A 28 6.15 17.64 10.67
N LEU A 29 5.38 18.53 10.04
CA LEU A 29 4.67 19.60 10.72
C LEU A 29 3.59 19.06 11.69
N VAL A 30 2.84 18.04 11.27
CA VAL A 30 1.86 17.37 12.15
C VAL A 30 2.55 16.74 13.36
N VAL A 31 3.67 16.07 13.16
CA VAL A 31 4.44 15.41 14.24
C VAL A 31 5.04 16.43 15.20
N ILE A 32 5.63 17.52 14.70
CA ILE A 32 6.12 18.62 15.54
C ILE A 32 4.99 19.18 16.42
N ASN A 33 3.82 19.41 15.85
CA ASN A 33 2.67 19.91 16.61
C ASN A 33 2.15 18.88 17.63
N ALA A 34 2.13 17.59 17.29
CA ALA A 34 1.72 16.52 18.19
C ALA A 34 2.70 16.35 19.37
N VAL A 35 4.00 16.50 19.14
CA VAL A 35 5.03 16.50 20.19
C VAL A 35 4.85 17.71 21.11
N LYS A 36 4.64 18.91 20.58
CA LYS A 36 4.36 20.12 21.38
C LYS A 36 3.11 19.97 22.26
N LYS A 37 2.13 19.19 21.81
CA LYS A 37 0.90 18.85 22.57
C LYS A 37 1.08 17.66 23.54
N GLY A 38 2.26 17.04 23.61
CA GLY A 38 2.53 15.88 24.47
C GLY A 38 1.88 14.57 24.00
N GLN A 39 1.37 14.50 22.76
CA GLN A 39 0.68 13.33 22.21
C GLN A 39 1.64 12.27 21.66
N ILE A 40 2.82 12.70 21.23
CA ILE A 40 3.89 11.85 20.68
C ILE A 40 5.20 12.23 21.36
N LYS A 41 6.11 11.26 21.52
CA LYS A 41 7.45 11.50 22.09
C LYS A 41 8.37 12.20 21.09
N GLU A 42 9.21 13.11 21.59
CA GLU A 42 10.13 13.94 20.80
C GLU A 42 11.02 13.20 19.77
N PRO A 43 11.57 12.00 20.04
CA PRO A 43 12.41 11.28 19.06
C PRO A 43 11.71 10.96 17.72
N ASN A 44 10.38 11.02 17.67
CA ASN A 44 9.63 10.84 16.43
C ASN A 44 9.84 11.99 15.42
N ILE A 45 10.22 13.19 15.89
CA ILE A 45 10.59 14.29 15.00
C ILE A 45 11.83 13.90 14.21
N ASP A 46 12.88 13.45 14.89
CA ASP A 46 14.15 13.10 14.23
C ASP A 46 13.97 11.99 13.19
N HIS A 47 13.14 10.98 13.48
CA HIS A 47 12.85 9.91 12.52
C HIS A 47 12.12 10.38 11.26
N VAL A 48 11.19 11.34 11.37
CA VAL A 48 10.49 11.90 10.21
C VAL A 48 11.42 12.82 9.43
N LEU A 49 12.24 13.60 10.12
CA LEU A 49 13.19 14.52 9.47
C LEU A 49 14.31 13.78 8.74
N GLU A 50 14.78 12.65 9.28
CA GLU A 50 15.73 11.76 8.60
C GLU A 50 15.13 11.27 7.27
N GLU A 51 13.90 10.75 7.30
CA GLU A 51 13.18 10.29 6.10
C GLU A 51 12.93 11.43 5.09
N LEU A 52 12.53 12.62 5.57
CA LEU A 52 12.36 13.80 4.73
C LEU A 52 13.67 14.20 4.03
N CYS A 53 14.77 14.29 4.79
CA CYS A 53 16.09 14.63 4.25
C CYS A 53 16.54 13.64 3.17
N ASP A 54 16.36 12.33 3.42
CA ASP A 54 16.71 11.28 2.45
C ASP A 54 15.87 11.34 1.17
N SER A 55 14.60 11.75 1.29
CA SER A 55 13.67 11.88 0.18
C SER A 55 14.02 13.07 -0.70
N ILE A 56 14.15 14.28 -0.12
CA ILE A 56 14.38 15.51 -0.88
C ILE A 56 15.68 15.49 -1.67
N GLU A 57 16.73 14.85 -1.14
CA GLU A 57 18.04 14.75 -1.78
C GLU A 57 18.00 13.98 -3.11
N LYS A 58 17.03 13.07 -3.28
CA LYS A 58 16.95 12.15 -4.43
C LYS A 58 15.73 12.38 -5.31
N ASP A 59 14.82 13.26 -4.90
CA ASP A 59 13.53 13.45 -5.55
C ASP A 59 13.66 14.41 -6.76
N PRO A 60 13.51 13.91 -8.00
CA PRO A 60 13.67 14.74 -9.19
C PRO A 60 12.64 15.87 -9.28
N VAL A 61 11.46 15.72 -8.64
CA VAL A 61 10.44 16.78 -8.63
C VAL A 61 10.92 17.92 -7.74
N VAL A 62 11.42 17.61 -6.54
CA VAL A 62 11.96 18.60 -5.59
C VAL A 62 13.16 19.32 -6.17
N LEU A 63 14.13 18.57 -6.71
CA LEU A 63 15.33 19.12 -7.34
C LEU A 63 15.02 20.08 -8.49
N SER A 64 13.83 19.98 -9.09
CA SER A 64 13.40 20.83 -10.19
C SER A 64 12.53 22.03 -9.77
N LEU A 65 12.06 22.07 -8.51
CA LEU A 65 11.19 23.11 -7.97
C LEU A 65 11.89 24.06 -7.01
N VAL A 66 12.89 23.56 -6.27
CA VAL A 66 13.61 24.33 -5.25
C VAL A 66 14.84 24.97 -5.88
N ASP A 67 14.94 26.30 -5.77
CA ASP A 67 16.03 27.12 -6.28
C ASP A 67 17.19 27.30 -5.28
N ILE A 68 16.94 27.07 -4.00
CA ILE A 68 17.94 27.03 -2.93
C ILE A 68 18.63 25.66 -2.90
N ASP A 69 19.94 25.61 -2.62
CA ASP A 69 20.66 24.34 -2.44
C ASP A 69 20.01 23.53 -1.30
N LEU A 70 19.54 22.31 -1.62
CA LEU A 70 18.90 21.42 -0.64
C LEU A 70 19.80 21.09 0.55
N LYS A 71 21.12 21.23 0.42
CA LYS A 71 22.07 21.08 1.53
C LYS A 71 21.81 22.08 2.66
N GLU A 72 21.32 23.28 2.36
CA GLU A 72 20.97 24.29 3.37
C GLU A 72 19.74 23.87 4.19
N PHE A 73 18.74 23.26 3.56
CA PHE A 73 17.63 22.67 4.31
C PHE A 73 18.11 21.50 5.17
N ILE A 74 18.93 20.61 4.60
CA ILE A 74 19.42 19.41 5.30
C ILE A 74 20.30 19.77 6.49
N SER A 75 21.12 20.82 6.39
CA SER A 75 22.02 21.27 7.47
C SER A 75 21.24 21.76 8.70
N ILE A 76 20.02 22.26 8.53
CA ILE A 76 19.14 22.71 9.62
C ILE A 76 18.29 21.54 10.15
N LEU A 77 17.74 20.71 9.25
CA LEU A 77 16.76 19.67 9.62
C LEU A 77 17.39 18.42 10.24
N ARG A 78 18.60 18.04 9.81
CA ARG A 78 19.24 16.79 10.23
C ARG A 78 19.84 16.85 11.65
N PRO A 79 20.45 17.95 12.12
CA PRO A 79 21.01 17.99 13.47
C PRO A 79 19.93 17.90 14.56
N PRO A 80 20.11 17.05 15.59
CA PRO A 80 19.13 16.92 16.67
C PRO A 80 19.06 18.17 17.55
N LYS A 81 20.17 18.93 17.65
CA LYS A 81 20.29 20.10 18.52
C LYS A 81 19.61 21.37 17.99
N THR A 82 19.26 21.41 16.70
CA THR A 82 18.60 22.59 16.12
C THR A 82 17.24 22.80 16.79
N PRO A 83 16.89 24.02 17.24
CA PRO A 83 15.61 24.33 17.85
C PRO A 83 14.42 23.85 17.00
N ILE A 84 13.40 23.28 17.65
CA ILE A 84 12.22 22.72 16.98
C ILE A 84 11.49 23.81 16.17
N ASP A 85 11.45 25.05 16.64
CA ASP A 85 10.82 26.16 15.93
C ASP A 85 11.56 26.51 14.63
N GLU A 86 12.89 26.49 14.65
CA GLU A 86 13.72 26.71 13.46
C GLU A 86 13.52 25.59 12.43
N LYS A 87 13.49 24.32 12.89
CA LYS A 87 13.14 23.17 12.05
C LYS A 87 11.76 23.35 11.43
N LYS A 88 10.77 23.77 12.22
CA LYS A 88 9.39 24.01 11.75
C LYS A 88 9.34 25.07 10.65
N THR A 89 9.94 26.24 10.88
CA THR A 89 9.97 27.33 9.88
C THR A 89 10.68 26.89 8.59
N THR A 90 11.76 26.12 8.71
CA THR A 90 12.49 25.58 7.55
C THR A 90 11.62 24.64 6.71
N ILE A 91 10.82 23.78 7.36
CA ILE A 91 9.87 22.89 6.66
C ILE A 91 8.74 23.69 6.02
N GLU A 92 8.24 24.75 6.67
CA GLU A 92 7.21 25.63 6.09
C GLU A 92 7.72 26.33 4.82
N VAL A 93 8.97 26.81 4.83
CA VAL A 93 9.63 27.38 3.64
C VAL A 93 9.74 26.33 2.54
N LEU A 94 10.26 25.14 2.85
CA LEU A 94 10.37 24.05 1.86
C LEU A 94 9.00 23.68 1.27
N LEU A 95 7.98 23.52 2.12
CA LEU A 95 6.62 23.19 1.71
C LEU A 95 6.02 24.28 0.79
N SER A 96 6.42 25.54 0.93
CA SER A 96 5.97 26.61 0.03
C SER A 96 6.45 26.41 -1.42
N TYR A 97 7.63 25.80 -1.62
CA TYR A 97 8.16 25.41 -2.94
C TYR A 97 7.45 24.16 -3.47
N ILE A 98 7.31 23.15 -2.62
CA ILE A 98 6.90 21.80 -3.04
C ILE A 98 5.51 21.41 -2.56
N ASN A 99 4.60 22.36 -2.36
CA ASN A 99 3.22 22.04 -1.99
C ASN A 99 2.57 21.10 -3.01
N LEU A 100 1.58 20.32 -2.57
CA LEU A 100 1.06 19.21 -3.36
C LEU A 100 0.59 19.62 -4.78
N PRO A 101 -0.12 20.75 -4.99
CA PRO A 101 -0.46 21.24 -6.34
C PRO A 101 0.74 21.55 -7.25
N LYS A 102 1.75 22.28 -6.75
CA LYS A 102 2.97 22.57 -7.51
C LYS A 102 3.73 21.28 -7.82
N TYR A 103 3.82 20.40 -6.82
CA TYR A 103 4.47 19.09 -6.93
C TYR A 103 3.80 18.23 -8.01
N LYS A 104 2.47 18.16 -8.03
CA LYS A 104 1.70 17.41 -9.05
C LYS A 104 1.98 17.93 -10.44
N LEU A 105 1.84 19.23 -10.67
CA LEU A 105 2.05 19.84 -11.98
C LEU A 105 3.47 19.57 -12.49
N ARG A 106 4.47 19.76 -11.63
CA ARG A 106 5.86 19.53 -12.03
C ARG A 106 6.17 18.06 -12.30
N ASN A 107 5.59 17.15 -11.52
CA ASN A 107 5.71 15.72 -11.76
C ASN A 107 5.12 15.33 -13.12
N GLU A 108 3.95 15.88 -13.48
CA GLU A 108 3.34 15.70 -14.80
C GLU A 108 4.26 16.18 -15.94
N GLU A 109 4.84 17.38 -15.81
CA GLU A 109 5.78 17.94 -16.80
C GLU A 109 7.01 17.05 -17.01
N LEU A 110 7.65 16.62 -15.92
CA LEU A 110 8.81 15.74 -15.97
C LEU A 110 8.43 14.38 -16.57
N LEU A 111 7.28 13.82 -16.19
CA LEU A 111 6.80 12.54 -16.72
C LEU A 111 6.51 12.62 -18.21
N ILE A 112 5.93 13.72 -18.69
CA ILE A 112 5.71 13.99 -20.12
C ILE A 112 7.07 13.98 -20.84
N GLY A 113 8.05 14.78 -20.40
CA GLY A 113 9.35 14.86 -21.05
C GLY A 113 10.09 13.52 -21.11
N GLN A 114 10.02 12.73 -20.04
CA GLN A 114 10.61 11.39 -20.01
C GLN A 114 9.91 10.41 -20.98
N ILE A 115 8.59 10.54 -21.20
CA ILE A 115 7.83 9.66 -22.08
C ILE A 115 7.94 10.08 -23.55
N THR A 116 7.98 11.38 -23.84
CA THR A 116 7.95 11.89 -25.22
C THR A 116 9.32 12.16 -25.82
N GLU A 117 10.34 12.43 -25.02
CA GLU A 117 11.66 12.90 -25.50
C GLU A 117 12.82 11.97 -25.10
N ILE A 118 12.98 11.69 -23.80
CA ILE A 118 14.19 11.02 -23.27
C ILE A 118 14.08 9.50 -23.31
N HIS A 119 12.88 8.96 -23.04
CA HIS A 119 12.57 7.53 -22.97
C HIS A 119 13.35 6.74 -21.91
N ASP A 120 13.77 7.37 -20.80
CA ASP A 120 14.38 6.67 -19.67
C ASP A 120 13.33 5.91 -18.85
N LYS A 121 13.26 4.60 -19.04
CA LYS A 121 12.36 3.68 -18.32
C LYS A 121 12.46 3.82 -16.80
N LYS A 122 13.66 4.04 -16.25
CA LYS A 122 13.88 4.15 -14.79
C LYS A 122 13.29 5.46 -14.27
N ALA A 123 13.53 6.57 -14.96
CA ALA A 123 12.94 7.86 -14.61
C ALA A 123 11.41 7.83 -14.71
N ILE A 124 10.87 7.27 -15.80
CA ILE A 124 9.41 7.07 -15.99
C ILE A 124 8.83 6.27 -14.82
N ARG A 125 9.50 5.18 -14.39
CA ARG A 125 9.07 4.37 -13.24
C ARG A 125 9.00 5.18 -11.95
N ASN A 126 10.04 5.93 -11.64
CA ASN A 126 10.10 6.71 -10.40
C ASN A 126 9.06 7.83 -10.39
N LEU A 127 8.95 8.59 -11.49
CA LEU A 127 7.98 9.68 -11.62
C LEU A 127 6.54 9.17 -11.60
N ALA A 128 6.22 8.11 -12.35
CA ALA A 128 4.88 7.53 -12.34
C ALA A 128 4.47 7.02 -10.96
N ARG A 129 5.38 6.37 -10.20
CA ARG A 129 5.09 5.97 -8.81
C ARG A 129 4.83 7.17 -7.91
N SER A 130 5.66 8.20 -8.02
CA SER A 130 5.50 9.45 -7.26
C SER A 130 4.20 10.18 -7.63
N TYR A 131 3.82 10.16 -8.90
CA TYR A 131 2.57 10.72 -9.39
C TYR A 131 1.37 9.94 -8.85
N GLY A 132 1.45 8.60 -8.83
CA GLY A 132 0.43 7.77 -8.21
C GLY A 132 0.21 8.08 -6.73
N THR A 133 1.30 8.23 -5.95
CA THR A 133 1.23 8.69 -4.55
C THR A 133 0.60 10.07 -4.44
N THR A 134 0.91 10.97 -5.38
CA THR A 134 0.37 12.33 -5.42
C THR A 134 -1.14 12.32 -5.67
N LEU A 135 -1.63 11.52 -6.62
CA LEU A 135 -3.07 11.39 -6.92
C LEU A 135 -3.87 10.89 -5.71
N LEU A 136 -3.38 9.84 -5.04
CA LEU A 136 -4.05 9.30 -3.85
C LEU A 136 -4.18 10.34 -2.74
N ASN A 137 -3.15 11.15 -2.54
CA ASN A 137 -3.16 12.23 -1.55
C ASN A 137 -3.83 13.52 -2.04
N PHE A 138 -4.20 13.58 -3.32
CA PHE A 138 -5.14 14.56 -3.86
C PHE A 138 -6.61 14.13 -3.69
N ASN A 139 -6.89 13.05 -2.96
CA ASN A 139 -8.21 12.43 -2.76
C ASN A 139 -8.81 11.78 -4.02
N TYR A 140 -7.98 11.40 -4.99
CA TYR A 140 -8.42 10.44 -6.00
C TYR A 140 -8.47 9.03 -5.42
N SER A 141 -9.55 8.31 -5.69
CA SER A 141 -9.67 6.91 -5.31
C SER A 141 -8.84 6.01 -6.23
N GLU A 142 -8.22 4.97 -5.66
CA GLU A 142 -7.49 3.93 -6.43
C GLU A 142 -8.36 3.34 -7.55
N ARG A 143 -9.64 3.11 -7.25
CA ARG A 143 -10.61 2.58 -8.21
C ARG A 143 -10.83 3.52 -9.39
N TYR A 144 -10.95 4.83 -9.15
CA TYR A 144 -11.11 5.79 -10.24
C TYR A 144 -9.86 5.89 -11.11
N ILE A 145 -8.67 5.85 -10.49
CA ILE A 145 -7.41 5.84 -11.23
C ILE A 145 -7.33 4.59 -12.11
N SER A 146 -7.62 3.41 -11.56
CA SER A 146 -7.65 2.14 -12.29
C SER A 146 -8.68 2.14 -13.43
N ASP A 147 -9.94 2.54 -13.16
CA ASP A 147 -11.00 2.68 -14.17
C ASP A 147 -10.57 3.64 -15.30
N SER A 148 -9.90 4.74 -14.96
CA SER A 148 -9.42 5.74 -15.92
C SER A 148 -8.30 5.22 -16.80
N ILE A 149 -7.36 4.44 -16.24
CA ILE A 149 -6.32 3.75 -17.00
C ILE A 149 -6.96 2.77 -17.99
N GLN A 150 -7.87 1.91 -17.50
CA GLN A 150 -8.53 0.90 -18.33
C GLN A 150 -9.33 1.53 -19.48
N LYS A 151 -10.11 2.57 -19.17
CA LYS A 151 -10.91 3.30 -20.15
C LYS A 151 -10.04 4.06 -21.15
N PHE A 152 -8.93 4.65 -20.74
CA PHE A 152 -8.10 5.46 -21.63
C PHE A 152 -7.23 4.60 -22.56
N PHE A 153 -6.56 3.57 -22.02
CA PHE A 153 -5.54 2.82 -22.77
C PHE A 153 -6.07 1.55 -23.46
N TYR A 154 -7.15 0.93 -22.96
CA TYR A 154 -7.56 -0.41 -23.42
C TYR A 154 -8.99 -0.50 -23.94
N HIS A 155 -9.95 0.14 -23.27
CA HIS A 155 -11.39 0.00 -23.57
C HIS A 155 -12.04 1.24 -24.18
N GLY A 156 -11.26 2.30 -24.37
CA GLY A 156 -11.74 3.55 -24.95
C GLY A 156 -12.01 3.45 -26.43
N GLN A 157 -12.90 4.31 -26.93
CA GLN A 157 -13.13 4.45 -28.38
C GLN A 157 -11.94 5.08 -29.10
N ARG A 158 -11.12 5.87 -28.39
CA ARG A 158 -9.91 6.47 -28.95
C ARG A 158 -8.75 5.48 -28.80
N ARG A 159 -8.16 5.11 -29.93
CA ARG A 159 -6.94 4.32 -29.95
C ARG A 159 -5.75 5.23 -29.62
N VAL A 160 -4.88 4.78 -28.73
CA VAL A 160 -3.63 5.49 -28.44
C VAL A 160 -2.67 5.31 -29.63
N GLU A 161 -2.35 6.40 -30.31
CA GLU A 161 -1.51 6.39 -31.53
C GLU A 161 -0.03 6.65 -31.25
N GLY A 162 0.32 7.13 -30.05
CA GLY A 162 1.71 7.36 -29.66
C GLY A 162 1.88 7.99 -28.28
N ASN A 163 3.14 8.26 -27.92
CA ASN A 163 3.53 8.71 -26.58
C ASN A 163 2.91 10.06 -26.18
N VAL A 164 2.54 10.92 -27.14
CA VAL A 164 1.92 12.23 -26.89
C VAL A 164 0.56 12.10 -26.17
N ALA A 165 -0.12 10.95 -26.31
CA ALA A 165 -1.39 10.68 -25.63
C ALA A 165 -1.29 10.77 -24.10
N ILE A 166 -0.09 10.66 -23.52
CA ILE A 166 0.11 10.85 -22.08
C ILE A 166 -0.39 12.22 -21.60
N LYS A 167 -0.29 13.27 -22.43
CA LYS A 167 -0.77 14.61 -22.10
C LYS A 167 -2.29 14.64 -21.92
N GLU A 168 -3.02 13.87 -22.73
CA GLU A 168 -4.47 13.75 -22.61
C GLU A 168 -4.86 12.90 -21.40
N PHE A 169 -4.11 11.84 -21.12
CA PHE A 169 -4.32 11.00 -19.95
C PHE A 169 -4.19 11.78 -18.64
N LEU A 170 -3.13 12.58 -18.49
CA LEU A 170 -2.89 13.36 -17.26
C LEU A 170 -3.99 14.41 -17.01
N LYS A 171 -4.59 14.97 -18.07
CA LYS A 171 -5.73 15.90 -17.98
C LYS A 171 -6.99 15.30 -17.36
N LEU A 172 -7.09 13.97 -17.25
CA LEU A 172 -8.21 13.30 -16.56
C LEU A 172 -8.22 13.56 -15.05
N PHE A 173 -7.12 14.07 -14.49
CA PHE A 173 -6.94 14.31 -13.06
C PHE A 173 -6.77 15.81 -12.76
N PRO A 174 -7.83 16.65 -12.91
CA PRO A 174 -7.75 18.07 -12.59
C PRO A 174 -7.48 18.33 -11.09
N ASN A 175 -7.12 19.56 -10.72
CA ASN A 175 -6.88 19.91 -9.31
C ASN A 175 -8.16 20.33 -8.57
N SER A 176 -9.29 20.49 -9.29
CA SER A 176 -10.56 20.95 -8.74
C SER A 176 -11.54 19.78 -8.53
N PRO A 177 -12.25 19.71 -7.39
CA PRO A 177 -13.31 18.74 -7.17
C PRO A 177 -14.54 19.04 -8.02
N ASP A 178 -15.31 17.99 -8.34
CA ASP A 178 -16.65 18.07 -8.90
C ASP A 178 -17.70 18.01 -7.76
N GLN A 179 -18.94 18.40 -8.06
CA GLN A 179 -20.07 18.25 -7.14
C GLN A 179 -20.89 16.99 -7.44
N PHE A 180 -21.27 16.27 -6.38
CA PHE A 180 -21.97 15.00 -6.44
C PHE A 180 -23.21 14.96 -5.55
N CYS A 181 -24.15 14.12 -5.98
CA CYS A 181 -25.28 13.63 -5.21
C CYS A 181 -25.21 12.10 -5.17
N ILE A 182 -25.43 11.50 -3.99
CA ILE A 182 -25.40 10.04 -3.83
C ILE A 182 -26.74 9.56 -3.27
N ILE A 183 -27.31 8.51 -3.86
CA ILE A 183 -28.58 7.91 -3.43
C ILE A 183 -28.35 6.46 -3.00
N TYR A 184 -28.79 6.15 -1.78
CA TYR A 184 -28.76 4.82 -1.16
C TYR A 184 -30.17 4.28 -0.93
N LYS A 185 -30.22 2.97 -0.65
CA LYS A 185 -31.38 2.32 -0.02
C LYS A 185 -31.08 2.04 1.46
N GLY A 186 -31.88 2.61 2.36
CA GLY A 186 -31.84 2.39 3.80
C GLY A 186 -32.99 1.50 4.29
N LEU A 187 -32.89 1.01 5.52
CA LEU A 187 -34.00 0.32 6.21
C LEU A 187 -35.09 1.32 6.65
N ASP A 188 -36.27 0.80 6.99
CA ASP A 188 -37.40 1.61 7.47
C ASP A 188 -37.14 2.30 8.81
N LEU A 189 -36.11 1.87 9.55
CA LEU A 189 -35.67 2.49 10.81
C LEU A 189 -35.24 3.96 10.62
N TYR A 190 -35.02 4.42 9.39
CA TYR A 190 -34.79 5.82 9.05
C TYR A 190 -36.06 6.69 9.09
N SER A 191 -37.25 6.08 9.09
CA SER A 191 -38.53 6.78 9.13
C SER A 191 -38.69 7.59 10.42
N GLY A 192 -39.12 8.85 10.32
CA GLY A 192 -39.27 9.76 11.46
C GLY A 192 -37.97 10.46 11.87
N LEU A 193 -36.86 10.26 11.15
CA LEU A 193 -35.58 10.92 11.39
C LEU A 193 -35.26 12.01 10.35
N GLU A 194 -36.24 12.46 9.57
CA GLU A 194 -36.07 13.37 8.43
C GLU A 194 -35.45 14.70 8.84
N ASP A 195 -35.93 15.30 9.94
CA ASP A 195 -35.45 16.60 10.38
C ASP A 195 -34.02 16.53 10.96
N ALA A 196 -33.69 15.44 11.65
CA ALA A 196 -32.33 15.18 12.12
C ALA A 196 -31.37 14.94 10.93
N ALA A 197 -31.82 14.21 9.91
CA ALA A 197 -31.04 13.90 8.71
C ALA A 197 -30.72 15.15 7.89
N LYS A 198 -31.65 16.13 7.80
CA LYS A 198 -31.44 17.40 7.09
C LYS A 198 -30.23 18.19 7.61
N VAL A 199 -29.94 18.14 8.91
CA VAL A 199 -28.78 18.81 9.52
C VAL A 199 -27.46 18.30 8.93
N LEU A 200 -27.43 17.03 8.52
CA LEU A 200 -26.30 16.41 7.84
C LEU A 200 -26.45 16.43 6.30
N ASN A 201 -27.33 17.26 5.73
CA ASN A 201 -27.62 17.26 4.29
C ASN A 201 -27.99 15.86 3.75
N ILE A 202 -28.76 15.11 4.53
CA ILE A 202 -29.34 13.82 4.14
C ILE A 202 -30.85 14.02 4.00
N SER A 203 -31.39 13.69 2.83
CA SER A 203 -32.84 13.67 2.60
C SER A 203 -33.33 12.23 2.60
N ILE A 204 -34.39 11.97 3.36
CA ILE A 204 -35.02 10.64 3.49
C ILE A 204 -36.37 10.71 2.78
N SER A 205 -36.67 9.72 1.92
CA SER A 205 -37.95 9.67 1.21
C SER A 205 -38.32 8.24 0.83
N GLU A 206 -39.61 7.94 0.79
CA GLU A 206 -40.13 6.71 0.18
C GLU A 206 -40.03 6.73 -1.34
N ILE A 207 -40.03 7.92 -1.93
CA ILE A 207 -40.04 8.13 -3.38
C ILE A 207 -38.63 8.49 -3.85
N PHE A 208 -38.24 7.93 -4.99
CA PHE A 208 -36.98 8.30 -5.62
C PHE A 208 -37.03 9.78 -6.03
N SER A 209 -36.17 10.61 -5.44
CA SER A 209 -36.13 12.05 -5.74
C SER A 209 -35.69 12.30 -7.17
N GLU A 210 -36.38 13.19 -7.86
CA GLU A 210 -35.88 13.76 -9.12
C GLU A 210 -34.66 14.64 -8.83
N ILE A 211 -33.70 14.62 -9.76
CA ILE A 211 -32.49 15.44 -9.68
C ILE A 211 -32.48 16.34 -10.90
N GLU A 212 -32.48 17.64 -10.63
CA GLU A 212 -32.53 18.67 -11.65
C GLU A 212 -31.36 18.53 -12.64
N GLY A 213 -31.66 18.56 -13.95
CA GLY A 213 -30.65 18.44 -15.00
C GLY A 213 -30.14 17.02 -15.28
N VAL A 214 -30.73 15.98 -14.68
CA VAL A 214 -30.32 14.58 -14.87
C VAL A 214 -31.51 13.73 -15.32
N ASP A 215 -31.40 13.08 -16.48
CA ASP A 215 -32.46 12.19 -17.00
C ASP A 215 -32.51 10.87 -16.21
N ILE A 216 -33.41 10.81 -15.23
CA ILE A 216 -33.66 9.63 -14.40
C ILE A 216 -34.77 8.80 -15.04
N ASN A 217 -34.39 7.83 -15.85
CA ASN A 217 -35.33 6.85 -16.42
C ASN A 217 -35.57 5.64 -15.48
N ASN A 218 -36.51 4.78 -15.85
CA ASN A 218 -36.84 3.57 -15.08
C ASN A 218 -35.67 2.57 -14.99
N ASN A 219 -34.70 2.59 -15.93
CA ASN A 219 -33.49 1.79 -15.82
C ASN A 219 -32.61 2.29 -14.67
N THR A 220 -32.48 3.61 -14.49
CA THR A 220 -31.74 4.23 -13.37
C THR A 220 -32.34 3.83 -12.02
N ARG A 221 -33.67 3.77 -11.92
CA ARG A 221 -34.38 3.29 -10.70
C ARG A 221 -34.17 1.79 -10.46
N GLY A 222 -34.16 0.99 -11.53
CA GLY A 222 -33.88 -0.45 -11.48
C GLY A 222 -32.42 -0.82 -11.17
N MET A 223 -31.51 0.15 -11.18
CA MET A 223 -30.12 -0.06 -10.77
C MET A 223 -29.97 -0.25 -9.26
N LEU A 224 -30.90 0.25 -8.44
CA LEU A 224 -30.96 -0.05 -7.01
C LEU A 224 -31.88 -1.26 -6.78
N SER A 225 -31.62 -1.99 -5.70
CA SER A 225 -32.41 -3.17 -5.33
C SER A 225 -33.91 -2.82 -5.18
N LYS A 226 -34.78 -3.66 -5.75
CA LYS A 226 -36.25 -3.54 -5.73
C LYS A 226 -36.90 -3.86 -4.37
N THR A 227 -36.13 -4.28 -3.36
CA THR A 227 -36.72 -4.59 -2.04
C THR A 227 -37.17 -3.32 -1.34
N ASP A 228 -38.13 -3.47 -0.43
CA ASP A 228 -38.62 -2.41 0.44
C ASP A 228 -37.49 -1.70 1.21
N GLY A 229 -37.69 -0.40 1.47
CA GLY A 229 -36.74 0.48 2.15
C GLY A 229 -36.74 1.90 1.60
N LEU A 230 -36.35 2.85 2.44
CA LEU A 230 -36.32 4.29 2.16
C LEU A 230 -35.14 4.67 1.27
N TYR A 231 -35.29 5.72 0.47
CA TYR A 231 -34.20 6.38 -0.25
C TYR A 231 -33.50 7.38 0.65
N LEU A 232 -32.18 7.27 0.73
CA LEU A 232 -31.32 8.22 1.45
C LEU A 232 -30.50 8.98 0.42
N LYS A 233 -30.79 10.26 0.24
CA LYS A 233 -30.09 11.15 -0.68
C LYS A 233 -29.10 12.01 0.11
N VAL A 234 -27.82 11.88 -0.19
CA VAL A 234 -26.75 12.69 0.37
C VAL A 234 -26.36 13.75 -0.66
N ASP A 235 -26.70 14.99 -0.36
CA ASP A 235 -26.46 16.14 -1.24
C ASP A 235 -25.17 16.89 -0.88
N LYS A 236 -24.72 17.76 -1.79
CA LYS A 236 -23.57 18.67 -1.62
C LYS A 236 -22.30 17.91 -1.21
N VAL A 237 -21.93 16.90 -1.99
CA VAL A 237 -20.69 16.17 -1.80
C VAL A 237 -19.66 16.66 -2.81
N GLU A 238 -18.60 17.30 -2.32
CA GLU A 238 -17.46 17.71 -3.15
C GLU A 238 -16.39 16.62 -3.10
N ALA A 239 -15.95 16.14 -4.26
CA ALA A 239 -14.92 15.11 -4.35
C ALA A 239 -14.18 15.16 -5.69
N MET A 240 -13.02 14.50 -5.78
CA MET A 240 -12.28 14.43 -7.04
C MET A 240 -12.87 13.42 -8.03
N ASP A 241 -13.60 12.42 -7.53
CA ASP A 241 -14.20 11.37 -8.34
C ASP A 241 -15.40 10.69 -7.66
N LEU A 242 -16.10 9.86 -8.43
CA LEU A 242 -17.33 9.19 -8.00
C LEU A 242 -17.13 8.26 -6.78
N SER A 243 -15.97 7.63 -6.68
CA SER A 243 -15.66 6.68 -5.61
C SER A 243 -15.26 7.41 -4.33
N SER A 244 -14.51 8.51 -4.43
CA SER A 244 -14.26 9.41 -3.30
C SER A 244 -15.54 10.12 -2.83
N ALA A 245 -16.45 10.47 -3.75
CA ALA A 245 -17.78 11.01 -3.40
C ALA A 245 -18.61 10.01 -2.59
N LYS A 246 -18.64 8.74 -3.02
CA LYS A 246 -19.28 7.66 -2.24
C LYS A 246 -18.65 7.53 -0.85
N GLN A 247 -17.32 7.56 -0.75
CA GLN A 247 -16.65 7.43 0.56
C GLN A 247 -17.08 8.55 1.52
N SER A 248 -17.13 9.80 1.06
CA SER A 248 -17.60 10.93 1.86
C SER A 248 -19.08 10.78 2.28
N ALA A 249 -19.93 10.28 1.38
CA ALA A 249 -21.33 10.01 1.68
C ALA A 249 -21.52 8.85 2.68
N ASP A 250 -20.74 7.76 2.54
CA ASP A 250 -20.72 6.64 3.48
C ASP A 250 -20.30 7.09 4.88
N GLU A 251 -19.27 7.93 4.99
CA GLU A 251 -18.82 8.52 6.26
C GLU A 251 -19.94 9.34 6.91
N ARG A 252 -20.64 10.17 6.13
CA ARG A 252 -21.75 10.98 6.62
C ARG A 252 -22.91 10.14 7.17
N LEU A 253 -23.30 9.09 6.44
CA LEU A 253 -24.34 8.15 6.87
C LEU A 253 -23.90 7.35 8.11
N LYS A 254 -22.63 6.92 8.17
CA LYS A 254 -22.07 6.25 9.36
C LYS A 254 -22.05 7.16 10.58
N THR A 255 -21.74 8.45 10.42
CA THR A 255 -21.82 9.43 11.51
C THR A 255 -23.26 9.54 12.02
N PHE A 256 -24.24 9.62 11.11
CA PHE A 256 -25.65 9.65 11.48
C PHE A 256 -26.08 8.39 12.25
N GLY A 257 -25.70 7.20 11.75
CA GLY A 257 -25.93 5.93 12.45
C GLY A 257 -25.24 5.86 13.82
N THR A 258 -24.04 6.42 13.94
CA THR A 258 -23.30 6.48 15.21
C THR A 258 -24.04 7.34 16.24
N ILE A 259 -24.56 8.51 15.84
CA ILE A 259 -25.35 9.38 16.71
C ILE A 259 -26.64 8.66 17.16
N PHE A 260 -27.31 7.97 16.24
CA PHE A 260 -28.48 7.16 16.57
C PHE A 260 -28.16 6.09 17.63
N SER A 261 -27.02 5.38 17.47
CA SER A 261 -26.60 4.34 18.41
C SER A 261 -26.27 4.84 19.83
N LEU A 262 -26.08 6.15 20.05
CA LEU A 262 -25.98 6.71 21.40
C LEU A 262 -27.31 6.62 22.18
N PHE A 263 -28.44 6.60 21.46
CA PHE A 263 -29.77 6.55 22.04
C PHE A 263 -30.41 5.15 21.89
N HIS A 264 -29.99 4.37 20.89
CA HIS A 264 -30.49 3.03 20.60
C HIS A 264 -29.38 1.98 20.52
N HIS A 265 -29.21 1.20 21.60
CA HIS A 265 -28.11 0.24 21.73
C HIS A 265 -28.39 -1.15 21.11
N LYS A 266 -29.66 -1.47 20.83
CA LYS A 266 -30.09 -2.79 20.31
C LYS A 266 -30.33 -2.82 18.81
N GLU A 267 -30.56 -1.66 18.20
CA GLU A 267 -30.84 -1.51 16.77
C GLU A 267 -29.85 -0.54 16.15
N GLN A 268 -29.53 -0.71 14.87
CA GLN A 268 -28.58 0.12 14.16
C GLN A 268 -29.17 0.56 12.83
N LEU A 269 -29.00 1.85 12.52
CA LEU A 269 -29.27 2.34 11.18
C LEU A 269 -28.32 1.66 10.20
N SER A 270 -28.87 1.06 9.16
CA SER A 270 -28.09 0.40 8.12
C SER A 270 -28.63 0.72 6.73
N PHE A 271 -27.71 0.74 5.77
CA PHE A 271 -27.99 1.04 4.38
C PHE A 271 -27.24 0.04 3.50
N LYS A 272 -27.77 -0.19 2.30
CA LYS A 272 -27.11 -1.06 1.32
C LYS A 272 -25.84 -0.39 0.82
N ASP A 273 -24.75 -1.16 0.73
CA ASP A 273 -23.47 -0.66 0.22
C ASP A 273 -23.57 -0.13 -1.23
N GLU A 274 -24.46 -0.73 -2.01
CA GLU A 274 -24.72 -0.36 -3.39
C GLU A 274 -25.53 0.94 -3.48
N CYS A 275 -24.98 1.92 -4.19
CA CYS A 275 -25.57 3.26 -4.33
C CYS A 275 -25.47 3.79 -5.76
N LEU A 276 -26.26 4.82 -6.05
CA LEU A 276 -26.13 5.63 -7.26
C LEU A 276 -25.30 6.87 -6.93
N VAL A 277 -24.27 7.12 -7.71
CA VAL A 277 -23.45 8.33 -7.64
C VAL A 277 -23.70 9.15 -8.88
N ILE A 278 -24.08 10.41 -8.69
CA ILE A 278 -24.50 11.33 -9.73
C ILE A 278 -23.56 12.52 -9.70
N ASN A 279 -22.81 12.71 -10.79
CA ASN A 279 -21.96 13.89 -10.97
C ASN A 279 -22.83 15.03 -11.50
N LEU A 280 -23.06 16.05 -10.68
CA LEU A 280 -23.92 17.19 -11.01
C LEU A 280 -23.26 18.11 -12.04
N THR A 281 -21.92 18.16 -12.06
CA THR A 281 -21.15 18.98 -13.00
C THR A 281 -21.19 18.41 -14.43
N LYS A 282 -21.17 17.08 -14.57
CA LYS A 282 -21.09 16.37 -15.85
C LYS A 282 -22.39 15.68 -16.27
N GLY A 283 -23.38 15.60 -15.39
CA GLY A 283 -24.64 14.86 -15.63
C GLY A 283 -24.48 13.34 -15.70
N GLU A 284 -23.35 12.78 -15.21
CA GLU A 284 -23.08 11.34 -15.29
C GLU A 284 -23.69 10.59 -14.09
N ILE A 285 -24.38 9.49 -14.37
CA ILE A 285 -24.91 8.58 -13.34
C ILE A 285 -24.15 7.24 -13.39
N LYS A 286 -23.63 6.79 -12.26
CA LYS A 286 -23.07 5.44 -12.14
C LYS A 286 -23.47 4.77 -10.84
N LYS A 287 -23.75 3.48 -10.97
CA LYS A 287 -23.88 2.58 -9.83
C LYS A 287 -22.51 2.24 -9.27
N ARG A 288 -22.36 2.31 -7.94
CA ARG A 288 -21.12 2.04 -7.22
C ARG A 288 -21.37 1.17 -5.99
N LYS A 289 -20.33 0.45 -5.61
CA LYS A 289 -20.19 -0.34 -4.37
C LYS A 289 -18.88 0.08 -3.70
N SER A 290 -18.71 -0.29 -2.43
CA SER A 290 -17.46 -0.08 -1.71
C SER A 290 -16.27 -0.66 -2.47
N GLY A 291 -15.10 -0.06 -2.24
CA GLY A 291 -13.83 -0.60 -2.71
C GLY A 291 -13.48 -1.91 -2.02
N VAL A 292 -12.42 -2.56 -2.48
CA VAL A 292 -11.87 -3.74 -1.81
C VAL A 292 -11.34 -3.33 -0.44
N ASN A 293 -11.74 -4.07 0.59
CA ASN A 293 -11.22 -3.89 1.94
C ASN A 293 -9.68 -4.05 1.92
N PRO A 294 -8.89 -3.11 2.49
CA PRO A 294 -7.43 -3.20 2.52
C PRO A 294 -6.91 -4.56 3.04
N MET A 295 -7.59 -5.15 4.02
CA MET A 295 -7.27 -6.47 4.57
C MET A 295 -7.37 -7.61 3.54
N LEU A 296 -8.14 -7.44 2.46
CA LEU A 296 -8.35 -8.44 1.41
C LEU A 296 -7.41 -8.25 0.20
N LYS A 297 -6.58 -7.20 0.20
CA LYS A 297 -5.63 -6.91 -0.90
C LYS A 297 -4.33 -7.70 -0.79
N CYS A 298 -4.43 -8.98 -0.41
CA CYS A 298 -3.32 -9.93 -0.35
C CYS A 298 -3.57 -11.10 -1.30
N VAL A 299 -2.52 -11.87 -1.60
CA VAL A 299 -2.65 -13.08 -2.42
C VAL A 299 -3.25 -14.19 -1.57
N ASP A 300 -4.52 -14.53 -1.86
CA ASP A 300 -5.19 -15.60 -1.12
C ASP A 300 -4.74 -17.00 -1.56
N THR A 301 -4.75 -17.93 -0.62
CA THR A 301 -4.48 -19.34 -0.86
C THR A 301 -5.74 -20.02 -1.39
N THR A 302 -5.61 -20.85 -2.42
CA THR A 302 -6.78 -21.60 -2.94
C THR A 302 -7.39 -22.49 -1.88
N LYS A 303 -8.72 -22.68 -1.92
CA LYS A 303 -9.48 -23.49 -0.95
C LYS A 303 -8.85 -24.87 -0.66
N VAL A 304 -8.37 -25.56 -1.69
CA VAL A 304 -7.73 -26.88 -1.52
C VAL A 304 -6.42 -26.77 -0.74
N LYS A 305 -5.58 -25.79 -1.08
CA LYS A 305 -4.30 -25.57 -0.38
C LYS A 305 -4.50 -25.08 1.05
N SER A 306 -5.50 -24.23 1.30
CA SER A 306 -5.81 -23.75 2.65
C SER A 306 -6.32 -24.88 3.55
N LEU A 307 -7.15 -25.79 3.04
CA LEU A 307 -7.56 -26.99 3.79
C LEU A 307 -6.39 -27.88 4.20
N ILE A 308 -5.42 -28.10 3.29
CA ILE A 308 -4.21 -28.87 3.60
C ILE A 308 -3.40 -28.16 4.70
N LYS A 309 -3.14 -26.85 4.54
CA LYS A 309 -2.41 -26.04 5.53
C LYS A 309 -3.09 -26.06 6.90
N ILE A 310 -4.42 -25.91 6.95
CA ILE A 310 -5.18 -25.91 8.20
C ILE A 310 -5.10 -27.26 8.90
N ASN A 311 -5.30 -28.36 8.17
CA ASN A 311 -5.19 -29.70 8.75
C ASN A 311 -3.78 -29.96 9.29
N GLU A 312 -2.74 -29.55 8.55
CA GLU A 312 -1.37 -29.67 9.02
C GLU A 312 -1.10 -28.81 10.26
N PHE A 313 -1.58 -27.57 10.27
CA PHE A 313 -1.47 -26.67 11.41
C PHE A 313 -2.16 -27.25 12.65
N ILE A 314 -3.44 -27.63 12.57
CA ILE A 314 -4.21 -28.15 13.70
C ILE A 314 -3.59 -29.44 14.28
N THR A 315 -3.00 -30.29 13.43
CA THR A 315 -2.44 -31.57 13.87
C THR A 315 -1.04 -31.48 14.44
N LYS A 316 -0.22 -30.54 13.96
CA LYS A 316 1.22 -30.49 14.28
C LYS A 316 1.65 -29.26 15.07
N PHE A 317 0.91 -28.15 14.99
CA PHE A 317 1.32 -26.90 15.62
C PHE A 317 1.22 -27.02 17.14
N GLY A 318 2.35 -26.86 17.81
CA GLY A 318 2.45 -27.02 19.26
C GLY A 318 3.49 -26.07 19.83
N MET A 319 3.06 -25.20 20.75
CA MET A 319 3.92 -24.27 21.47
C MET A 319 3.73 -24.42 22.97
N LYS A 320 4.70 -23.94 23.76
CA LYS A 320 4.52 -23.75 25.20
C LYS A 320 3.34 -22.81 25.45
N THR A 321 2.60 -23.05 26.54
CA THR A 321 1.31 -22.41 26.86
C THR A 321 1.30 -20.89 26.68
N GLY A 322 2.30 -20.19 27.24
CA GLY A 322 2.37 -18.72 27.13
C GLY A 322 2.57 -18.22 25.69
N SER A 323 3.40 -18.90 24.89
CA SER A 323 3.60 -18.55 23.48
C SER A 323 2.38 -18.90 22.64
N PHE A 324 1.72 -20.03 22.91
CA PHE A 324 0.47 -20.38 22.23
C PHE A 324 -0.63 -19.34 22.49
N GLN A 325 -0.76 -18.85 23.73
CA GLN A 325 -1.74 -17.82 24.07
C GLN A 325 -1.45 -16.49 23.34
N LYS A 326 -0.18 -16.05 23.28
CA LYS A 326 0.20 -14.87 22.49
C LYS A 326 -0.16 -15.04 21.01
N PHE A 327 0.17 -16.19 20.43
CA PHE A 327 -0.16 -16.51 19.03
C PHE A 327 -1.68 -16.50 18.80
N ALA A 328 -2.45 -17.16 19.65
CA ALA A 328 -3.91 -17.22 19.55
C ALA A 328 -4.55 -15.82 19.65
N ASN A 329 -4.07 -14.97 20.57
CA ASN A 329 -4.53 -13.60 20.71
C ASN A 329 -4.21 -12.77 19.45
N ALA A 330 -3.00 -12.90 18.89
CA ALA A 330 -2.63 -12.22 17.65
C ALA A 330 -3.52 -12.66 16.48
N ALA A 331 -3.81 -13.95 16.35
CA ALA A 331 -4.72 -14.48 15.33
C ALA A 331 -6.17 -13.99 15.52
N GLN A 332 -6.64 -13.87 16.76
CA GLN A 332 -7.96 -13.32 17.05
C GLN A 332 -8.07 -11.84 16.65
N LEU A 333 -7.07 -11.03 17.02
CA LEU A 333 -7.00 -9.61 16.66
C LEU A 333 -6.89 -9.41 15.14
N HIS A 334 -6.11 -10.25 14.45
CA HIS A 334 -6.06 -10.30 12.99
C HIS A 334 -7.45 -10.55 12.39
N SER A 335 -8.18 -11.55 12.89
CA SER A 335 -9.55 -11.84 12.45
C SER A 335 -10.51 -10.68 12.73
N MET A 336 -10.38 -9.99 13.87
CA MET A 336 -11.17 -8.78 14.17
C MET A 336 -10.88 -7.63 13.19
N ALA A 337 -9.62 -7.45 12.79
CA ALA A 337 -9.25 -6.47 11.77
C ALA A 337 -9.86 -6.84 10.41
N LEU A 338 -9.71 -8.10 9.98
CA LEU A 338 -10.22 -8.61 8.70
C LEU A 338 -11.74 -8.41 8.55
N ASN A 339 -12.50 -8.64 9.62
CA ASN A 339 -13.96 -8.51 9.63
C ASN A 339 -14.45 -7.06 9.87
N SER A 340 -13.55 -6.10 10.11
CA SER A 340 -13.92 -4.71 10.31
C SER A 340 -14.01 -3.94 9.00
N ASN A 341 -14.99 -3.03 8.91
CA ASN A 341 -15.13 -2.05 7.82
C ASN A 341 -14.60 -0.65 8.20
N SER A 342 -13.91 -0.55 9.35
CA SER A 342 -13.33 0.70 9.86
C SER A 342 -11.81 0.62 9.80
N GLU A 343 -11.20 1.53 9.04
CA GLU A 343 -9.74 1.66 8.94
C GLU A 343 -9.09 1.88 10.32
N HIS A 344 -9.77 2.61 11.22
CA HIS A 344 -9.35 2.80 12.61
C HIS A 344 -9.22 1.45 13.32
N ASN A 345 -10.26 0.60 13.27
CA ASN A 345 -10.24 -0.68 13.98
C ASN A 345 -9.26 -1.66 13.34
N GLN A 346 -9.11 -1.61 12.02
CA GLN A 346 -8.14 -2.42 11.28
C GLN A 346 -6.71 -2.14 11.75
N ILE A 347 -6.27 -0.89 11.67
CA ILE A 347 -4.88 -0.54 12.03
C ILE A 347 -4.59 -0.77 13.52
N ILE A 348 -5.57 -0.53 14.40
CA ILE A 348 -5.41 -0.74 15.84
C ILE A 348 -5.29 -2.22 16.18
N ASN A 349 -6.21 -3.05 15.71
CA ASN A 349 -6.19 -4.48 16.00
C ASN A 349 -4.94 -5.15 15.39
N LEU A 350 -4.57 -4.79 14.16
CA LEU A 350 -3.32 -5.26 13.56
C LEU A 350 -2.09 -4.83 14.36
N TRP A 351 -2.04 -3.58 14.81
CA TRP A 351 -0.90 -3.08 15.58
C TRP A 351 -0.76 -3.82 16.91
N ILE A 352 -1.87 -4.03 17.63
CA ILE A 352 -1.86 -4.78 18.89
C ILE A 352 -1.40 -6.23 18.64
N ALA A 353 -1.90 -6.88 17.58
CA ALA A 353 -1.47 -8.23 17.20
C ALA A 353 0.04 -8.28 16.94
N PHE A 354 0.53 -7.34 16.12
CA PHE A 354 1.93 -7.20 15.74
C PHE A 354 2.86 -6.91 16.93
N GLU A 355 2.48 -5.99 17.81
CA GLU A 355 3.25 -5.67 19.01
C GLU A 355 3.27 -6.84 20.01
N SER A 356 2.15 -7.57 20.15
CA SER A 356 2.02 -8.65 21.12
C SER A 356 2.87 -9.90 20.81
N ILE A 357 3.15 -10.14 19.53
CA ILE A 357 3.95 -11.30 19.10
C ILE A 357 5.46 -11.02 19.23
N ILE A 358 5.87 -9.76 19.30
CA ILE A 358 7.28 -9.36 19.38
C ILE A 358 7.81 -9.57 20.81
N PRO A 359 8.93 -10.28 20.99
CA PRO A 359 9.55 -10.45 22.31
C PRO A 359 9.94 -9.10 22.93
N ALA A 360 9.64 -8.93 24.22
CA ALA A 360 10.02 -7.73 24.95
C ALA A 360 11.54 -7.62 25.09
N ASN A 361 12.07 -6.41 24.95
CA ASN A 361 13.46 -6.08 25.20
C ASN A 361 13.54 -4.79 26.01
N ASN A 362 14.02 -4.88 27.24
CA ASN A 362 14.05 -3.75 28.18
C ASN A 362 15.19 -2.76 27.88
N ASP A 363 16.17 -3.14 27.07
CA ASP A 363 17.36 -2.32 26.79
C ASP A 363 17.15 -1.35 25.62
N LYS A 364 16.02 -1.45 24.90
CA LYS A 364 15.72 -0.64 23.71
C LYS A 364 14.39 0.09 23.87
N SER A 365 14.23 1.20 23.14
CA SER A 365 12.90 1.78 22.98
C SER A 365 11.98 0.78 22.28
N ASN A 366 10.70 0.75 22.67
CA ASN A 366 9.76 -0.24 22.16
C ASN A 366 9.68 -0.25 20.62
N ILE A 367 9.64 0.93 19.99
CA ILE A 367 9.60 1.04 18.52
C ILE A 367 10.88 0.53 17.86
N LEU A 368 12.06 0.76 18.46
CA LEU A 368 13.33 0.22 17.96
C LEU A 368 13.35 -1.30 18.07
N ASN A 369 12.88 -1.85 19.19
CA ASN A 369 12.78 -3.29 19.38
C ASN A 369 11.85 -3.94 18.33
N ILE A 370 10.71 -3.32 18.05
CA ILE A 370 9.78 -3.77 17.02
C ILE A 370 10.46 -3.81 15.65
N VAL A 371 11.08 -2.71 15.23
CA VAL A 371 11.81 -2.63 13.96
C VAL A 371 12.89 -3.72 13.87
N ASP A 372 13.77 -3.81 14.87
CA ASP A 372 14.90 -4.74 14.86
C ASP A 372 14.46 -6.21 14.89
N SER A 373 13.32 -6.50 15.53
CA SER A 373 12.77 -7.86 15.62
C SER A 373 12.07 -8.29 14.33
N THR A 374 11.48 -7.34 13.60
CA THR A 374 10.75 -7.61 12.35
C THR A 374 11.67 -7.72 11.14
N LEU A 375 12.73 -6.90 11.07
CA LEU A 375 13.64 -6.85 9.92
C LEU A 375 14.21 -8.21 9.48
N PRO A 376 14.64 -9.12 10.38
CA PRO A 376 15.15 -10.43 9.98
C PRO A 376 14.16 -11.28 9.16
N PHE A 377 12.87 -11.21 9.48
CA PHE A 377 11.83 -11.95 8.75
C PHE A 377 11.65 -11.38 7.33
N LEU A 378 11.55 -10.05 7.23
CA LEU A 378 11.32 -9.37 5.96
C LEU A 378 12.54 -9.48 5.04
N ASN A 379 13.74 -9.27 5.56
CA ASN A 379 14.98 -9.36 4.78
C ASN A 379 15.22 -10.76 4.24
N PHE A 380 15.07 -11.79 5.08
CA PHE A 380 15.33 -13.16 4.67
C PHE A 380 14.38 -13.63 3.55
N THR A 381 13.16 -13.09 3.51
CA THR A 381 12.14 -13.49 2.54
C THR A 381 12.00 -12.56 1.34
N TYR A 382 12.65 -11.39 1.37
CA TYR A 382 12.50 -10.33 0.35
C TYR A 382 12.78 -10.82 -1.08
N TYR A 383 14.01 -11.23 -1.37
CA TYR A 383 14.39 -11.71 -2.70
C TYR A 383 13.71 -13.02 -3.11
N PRO A 384 13.56 -14.04 -2.24
CA PRO A 384 12.78 -15.23 -2.55
C PRO A 384 11.34 -14.90 -2.99
N ARG A 385 10.67 -13.94 -2.34
CA ARG A 385 9.33 -13.48 -2.74
C ARG A 385 9.34 -12.86 -4.13
N LEU A 386 10.30 -11.97 -4.42
CA LEU A 386 10.43 -11.33 -5.74
C LEU A 386 10.66 -12.35 -6.87
N VAL A 387 11.55 -13.33 -6.65
CA VAL A 387 11.83 -14.38 -7.64
C VAL A 387 10.62 -15.30 -7.85
N ARG A 388 9.90 -15.66 -6.79
CA ARG A 388 8.66 -16.45 -6.90
C ARG A 388 7.59 -15.71 -7.70
N MET A 389 7.46 -14.40 -7.51
CA MET A 389 6.55 -13.56 -8.30
C MET A 389 6.96 -13.54 -9.77
N LEU A 390 8.23 -13.25 -10.08
CA LEU A 390 8.72 -13.29 -11.46
C LEU A 390 8.48 -14.64 -12.12
N THR A 391 8.73 -15.73 -11.39
CA THR A 391 8.51 -17.10 -11.89
C THR A 391 7.04 -17.32 -12.25
N ARG A 392 6.11 -16.85 -11.41
CA ARG A 392 4.66 -16.91 -11.69
C ARG A 392 4.31 -16.06 -12.91
N ASP A 393 4.86 -14.87 -13.04
CA ASP A 393 4.60 -13.97 -14.17
C ASP A 393 5.08 -14.58 -15.49
N LEU A 394 6.25 -15.21 -15.50
CA LEU A 394 6.78 -15.95 -16.65
C LEU A 394 5.87 -17.12 -17.05
N ILE A 395 5.41 -17.91 -16.07
CA ILE A 395 4.50 -19.03 -16.31
C ILE A 395 3.15 -18.56 -16.86
N ASN A 396 2.60 -17.48 -16.30
CA ASN A 396 1.34 -16.89 -16.73
C ASN A 396 1.43 -16.28 -18.14
N TRP A 397 2.56 -15.65 -18.46
CA TRP A 397 2.83 -15.11 -19.78
C TRP A 397 2.97 -16.23 -20.83
N ASN A 398 3.89 -17.19 -20.61
CA ASN A 398 4.09 -18.32 -21.51
C ASN A 398 4.71 -19.52 -20.77
N GLY A 399 3.87 -20.38 -20.22
CA GLY A 399 4.32 -21.55 -19.46
C GLY A 399 5.06 -22.61 -20.29
N LYS A 400 4.89 -22.67 -21.61
CA LYS A 400 5.63 -23.60 -22.47
C LYS A 400 7.05 -23.11 -22.70
N LEU A 401 7.21 -21.86 -23.13
CA LEU A 401 8.52 -21.23 -23.35
C LEU A 401 9.31 -21.15 -22.04
N THR A 402 8.65 -20.78 -20.93
CA THR A 402 9.29 -20.76 -19.62
C THR A 402 9.87 -22.13 -19.25
N ARG A 403 9.12 -23.22 -19.45
CA ARG A 403 9.63 -24.58 -19.20
C ARG A 403 10.79 -24.95 -20.12
N GLN A 404 10.78 -24.50 -21.37
CA GLN A 404 11.87 -24.73 -22.32
C GLN A 404 13.16 -24.01 -21.89
N VAL A 405 13.06 -22.72 -21.54
CA VAL A 405 14.21 -21.93 -21.05
C VAL A 405 14.78 -22.52 -19.76
N LEU A 406 13.92 -22.95 -18.82
CA LEU A 406 14.35 -23.56 -17.56
C LEU A 406 14.81 -25.02 -17.69
N ASN A 407 14.62 -25.65 -18.85
CA ASN A 407 15.09 -27.01 -19.09
C ASN A 407 16.62 -27.05 -19.05
N GLY A 408 17.22 -28.05 -18.39
CA GLY A 408 18.68 -28.14 -18.23
C GLY A 408 19.30 -27.15 -17.24
N ILE A 409 18.49 -26.42 -16.46
CA ILE A 409 18.95 -25.72 -15.26
C ILE A 409 18.68 -26.62 -14.06
N ASP A 410 19.71 -26.88 -13.26
CA ASP A 410 19.62 -27.69 -12.04
C ASP A 410 18.78 -26.99 -10.95
N GLY A 411 17.96 -27.74 -10.21
CA GLY A 411 17.17 -27.21 -9.10
C GLY A 411 15.82 -27.90 -8.90
N GLU A 412 15.43 -28.03 -7.63
CA GLU A 412 14.21 -28.73 -7.18
C GLU A 412 12.91 -27.96 -7.47
N SER A 413 13.00 -26.65 -7.73
CA SER A 413 11.82 -25.80 -7.96
C SER A 413 12.04 -24.78 -9.07
N ALA A 414 10.97 -24.37 -9.74
CA ALA A 414 11.03 -23.35 -10.79
C ALA A 414 11.62 -22.00 -10.29
N PRO A 415 11.28 -21.49 -9.09
CA PRO A 415 11.92 -20.28 -8.57
C PRO A 415 13.44 -20.39 -8.41
N LEU A 416 13.95 -21.54 -7.93
CA LEU A 416 15.39 -21.77 -7.84
C LEU A 416 16.06 -21.78 -9.22
N LYS A 417 15.41 -22.36 -10.24
CA LYS A 417 15.93 -22.34 -11.62
C LYS A 417 15.93 -20.94 -12.23
N VAL A 418 14.88 -20.15 -11.99
CA VAL A 418 14.82 -18.74 -12.44
C VAL A 418 15.91 -17.91 -11.76
N MET A 419 16.17 -18.15 -10.48
CA MET A 419 17.26 -17.50 -9.75
C MET A 419 18.62 -17.82 -10.36
N LYS A 420 18.91 -19.10 -10.60
CA LYS A 420 20.14 -19.53 -11.29
C LYS A 420 20.27 -18.92 -12.68
N LEU A 421 19.18 -18.86 -13.44
CA LEU A 421 19.12 -18.20 -14.75
C LEU A 421 19.53 -16.71 -14.68
N LEU A 422 19.15 -16.01 -13.61
CA LEU A 422 19.45 -14.58 -13.41
C LEU A 422 20.85 -14.33 -12.85
N SER A 423 21.39 -15.26 -12.06
CA SER A 423 22.63 -15.07 -11.30
C SER A 423 23.88 -15.70 -11.93
N LEU A 424 23.74 -16.81 -12.66
CA LEU A 424 24.88 -17.61 -13.10
C LEU A 424 25.28 -17.30 -14.55
N PRO A 425 26.57 -16.98 -14.83
CA PRO A 425 27.03 -16.64 -16.17
C PRO A 425 26.79 -17.71 -17.23
N GLU A 426 26.80 -18.99 -16.84
CA GLU A 426 26.58 -20.14 -17.74
C GLU A 426 25.20 -20.13 -18.41
N TYR A 427 24.19 -19.47 -17.83
CA TYR A 427 22.84 -19.39 -18.40
C TYR A 427 22.56 -18.08 -19.14
N LYS A 428 23.57 -17.22 -19.35
CA LYS A 428 23.42 -15.92 -20.00
C LYS A 428 22.75 -15.99 -21.38
N ASN A 429 23.08 -17.00 -22.20
CA ASN A 429 22.47 -17.19 -23.52
C ASN A 429 20.95 -17.46 -23.42
N LYS A 430 20.53 -18.28 -22.45
CA LYS A 430 19.12 -18.58 -22.19
C LYS A 430 18.36 -17.34 -21.69
N LEU A 431 19.03 -16.52 -20.87
CA LEU A 431 18.45 -15.26 -20.39
C LEU A 431 18.26 -14.25 -21.53
N VAL A 432 19.20 -14.19 -22.48
CA VAL A 432 19.07 -13.36 -23.69
C VAL A 432 17.90 -13.82 -24.55
N GLU A 433 17.74 -15.13 -24.77
CA GLU A 433 16.59 -15.70 -25.49
C GLU A 433 15.26 -15.33 -24.80
N LEU A 434 15.20 -15.43 -23.47
CA LEU A 434 14.03 -15.05 -22.70
C LEU A 434 13.70 -13.55 -22.83
N LYS A 435 14.71 -12.67 -22.76
CA LYS A 435 14.53 -11.22 -22.94
C LYS A 435 14.03 -10.88 -24.34
N GLN A 436 14.58 -11.51 -25.37
CA GLN A 436 14.13 -11.32 -26.75
C GLN A 436 12.68 -11.79 -26.94
N SER A 437 12.31 -12.92 -26.34
CA SER A 437 10.95 -13.47 -26.40
C SER A 437 9.93 -12.58 -25.66
N THR A 438 10.36 -11.84 -24.65
CA THR A 438 9.51 -10.94 -23.85
C THR A 438 9.50 -9.49 -24.34
N LYS A 439 10.14 -9.16 -25.47
CA LYS A 439 10.32 -7.77 -25.95
C LYS A 439 9.02 -6.96 -26.06
N ASP A 440 7.93 -7.62 -26.48
CA ASP A 440 6.61 -7.01 -26.68
C ASP A 440 5.81 -6.89 -25.36
N PHE A 441 6.31 -7.53 -24.29
CA PHE A 441 5.77 -7.44 -22.93
C PHE A 441 6.69 -6.54 -22.09
N HIS A 442 6.67 -5.24 -22.40
CA HIS A 442 7.63 -4.25 -21.87
C HIS A 442 7.79 -4.28 -20.35
N LEU A 443 6.69 -4.47 -19.58
CA LEU A 443 6.74 -4.54 -18.12
C LEU A 443 7.47 -5.80 -17.61
N LEU A 444 7.21 -6.96 -18.23
CA LEU A 444 7.85 -8.22 -17.86
C LEU A 444 9.34 -8.20 -18.27
N ASN A 445 9.63 -7.69 -19.46
CA ASN A 445 11.00 -7.52 -19.94
C ASN A 445 11.83 -6.59 -19.03
N ASP A 446 11.30 -5.42 -18.70
CA ASP A 446 11.91 -4.46 -17.77
C ASP A 446 12.16 -5.08 -16.38
N ARG A 447 11.27 -5.95 -15.92
CA ARG A 447 11.42 -6.70 -14.67
C ARG A 447 12.55 -7.74 -14.72
N ILE A 448 12.68 -8.47 -15.84
CA ILE A 448 13.77 -9.42 -16.04
C ILE A 448 15.12 -8.69 -16.02
N GLU A 449 15.23 -7.58 -16.75
CA GLU A 449 16.44 -6.75 -16.78
C GLU A 449 16.80 -6.20 -15.39
N TYR A 450 15.81 -5.70 -14.65
CA TYR A 450 15.99 -5.23 -13.29
C TYR A 450 16.51 -6.35 -12.37
N TYR A 451 15.92 -7.54 -12.42
CA TYR A 451 16.34 -8.65 -11.58
C TYR A 451 17.70 -9.24 -11.98
N GLU A 452 18.02 -9.30 -13.27
CA GLU A 452 19.37 -9.64 -13.73
C GLU A 452 20.41 -8.67 -13.16
N SER A 453 20.13 -7.36 -13.17
CA SER A 453 21.06 -6.34 -12.64
C SER A 453 21.33 -6.46 -11.14
N ILE A 454 20.38 -7.00 -10.37
CA ILE A 454 20.51 -7.17 -8.92
C ILE A 454 21.12 -8.53 -8.58
N MET A 455 20.69 -9.58 -9.26
CA MET A 455 21.02 -10.96 -8.92
C MET A 455 22.37 -11.42 -9.49
N SER A 456 22.99 -10.62 -10.34
CA SER A 456 24.30 -10.90 -10.94
C SER A 456 25.48 -10.59 -10.01
N ASP A 457 25.30 -9.73 -9.00
CA ASP A 457 26.35 -9.35 -8.05
C ASP A 457 25.82 -9.41 -6.60
N PRO A 458 26.42 -10.23 -5.70
CA PRO A 458 26.08 -10.25 -4.29
C PRO A 458 26.09 -8.88 -3.59
N LYS A 459 26.92 -7.93 -4.03
CA LYS A 459 26.94 -6.57 -3.48
C LYS A 459 25.65 -5.80 -3.77
N MET A 460 25.04 -6.03 -4.93
CA MET A 460 23.77 -5.41 -5.31
C MET A 460 22.62 -5.98 -4.46
N ILE A 461 22.70 -7.26 -4.10
CA ILE A 461 21.79 -7.88 -3.13
C ILE A 461 21.92 -7.24 -1.75
N THR A 462 23.14 -7.09 -1.23
CA THR A 462 23.36 -6.45 0.09
C THR A 462 22.87 -5.01 0.09
N SER A 463 23.22 -4.20 -0.92
CA SER A 463 22.78 -2.81 -1.04
C SER A 463 21.24 -2.70 -1.19
N GLY A 464 20.63 -3.63 -1.92
CA GLY A 464 19.18 -3.69 -2.03
C GLY A 464 18.48 -4.04 -0.71
N LEU A 465 19.07 -4.93 0.10
CA LEU A 465 18.57 -5.27 1.45
C LEU A 465 18.73 -4.12 2.44
N GLU A 466 19.82 -3.36 2.37
CA GLU A 466 19.99 -2.15 3.17
C GLU A 466 18.91 -1.11 2.83
N THR A 467 18.66 -0.91 1.54
CA THR A 467 17.60 -0.02 1.05
C THR A 467 16.21 -0.51 1.48
N HIS A 468 15.96 -1.81 1.39
CA HIS A 468 14.72 -2.43 1.86
C HIS A 468 14.54 -2.26 3.38
N SER A 469 15.59 -2.54 4.16
CA SER A 469 15.58 -2.43 5.63
C SER A 469 15.28 -1.00 6.08
N LYS A 470 15.92 0.00 5.44
CA LYS A 470 15.67 1.41 5.73
C LYS A 470 14.21 1.79 5.47
N ARG A 471 13.66 1.40 4.32
CA ARG A 471 12.27 1.67 3.95
C ARG A 471 11.27 1.01 4.90
N VAL A 472 11.49 -0.25 5.25
CA VAL A 472 10.65 -0.98 6.22
C VAL A 472 10.71 -0.31 7.59
N SER A 473 11.91 0.09 8.06
CA SER A 473 12.06 0.81 9.32
C SER A 473 11.24 2.11 9.34
N GLN A 474 11.36 2.92 8.28
CA GLN A 474 10.58 4.15 8.11
C GLN A 474 9.08 3.85 8.10
N GLN A 475 8.64 2.80 7.38
CA GLN A 475 7.25 2.41 7.30
C GLN A 475 6.67 1.94 8.64
N ILE A 476 7.39 1.13 9.42
CA ILE A 476 6.96 0.68 10.76
C ILE A 476 6.83 1.89 11.71
N ARG A 477 7.78 2.82 11.66
CA ARG A 477 7.71 4.06 12.46
C ARG A 477 6.54 4.94 12.04
N ARG A 478 6.24 5.02 10.75
CA ARG A 478 5.06 5.71 10.21
C ARG A 478 3.76 5.07 10.69
N ILE A 479 3.67 3.75 10.67
CA ILE A 479 2.52 3.00 11.23
C ILE A 479 2.35 3.34 12.71
N TYR A 480 3.42 3.33 13.50
CA TYR A 480 3.39 3.70 14.91
C TYR A 480 2.88 5.14 15.13
N ARG A 481 3.38 6.12 14.36
CA ARG A 481 2.94 7.52 14.44
C ARG A 481 1.48 7.67 14.04
N ALA A 482 1.06 7.06 12.93
CA ALA A 482 -0.32 7.11 12.45
C ALA A 482 -1.27 6.50 13.49
N ARG A 483 -0.91 5.35 14.06
CA ARG A 483 -1.65 4.71 15.15
C ARG A 483 -1.80 5.65 16.35
N ASN A 484 -0.73 6.28 16.80
CA ASN A 484 -0.80 7.20 17.94
C ASN A 484 -1.66 8.44 17.62
N LEU A 485 -1.55 9.00 16.41
CA LEU A 485 -2.38 10.10 15.99
C LEU A 485 -3.86 9.71 16.00
N ILE A 486 -4.20 8.55 15.45
CA ILE A 486 -5.56 8.01 15.42
C ILE A 486 -6.11 7.82 16.83
N VAL A 487 -5.33 7.22 17.74
CA VAL A 487 -5.75 6.99 19.14
C VAL A 487 -5.93 8.28 19.92
N HIS A 488 -5.02 9.25 19.75
CA HIS A 488 -5.00 10.47 20.59
C HIS A 488 -5.83 11.63 20.03
N THR A 489 -6.10 11.65 18.73
CA THR A 489 -6.80 12.77 18.07
C THR A 489 -8.06 12.35 17.31
N GLY A 490 -8.25 11.06 17.05
CA GLY A 490 -9.33 10.56 16.19
C GLY A 490 -9.12 10.83 14.69
N VAL A 491 -8.05 11.54 14.30
CA VAL A 491 -7.77 11.87 12.90
C VAL A 491 -7.15 10.68 12.19
N ILE A 492 -7.75 10.29 11.06
CA ILE A 492 -7.27 9.20 10.19
C ILE A 492 -6.47 9.82 9.02
N PRO A 493 -5.15 9.55 8.91
CA PRO A 493 -4.38 10.01 7.76
C PRO A 493 -4.89 9.42 6.43
N THR A 494 -4.76 10.18 5.33
CA THR A 494 -5.17 9.76 3.98
C THR A 494 -4.49 8.47 3.49
N TYR A 495 -3.27 8.21 3.96
CA TYR A 495 -2.47 7.04 3.60
C TYR A 495 -2.73 5.80 4.49
N THR A 496 -3.73 5.83 5.38
CA THR A 496 -3.97 4.75 6.37
C THR A 496 -4.25 3.40 5.72
N LYS A 497 -4.98 3.34 4.60
CA LYS A 497 -5.23 2.09 3.85
C LYS A 497 -3.93 1.38 3.46
N ILE A 498 -2.96 2.13 2.91
CA ILE A 498 -1.64 1.60 2.56
C ILE A 498 -0.91 1.10 3.81
N LEU A 499 -1.02 1.79 4.95
CA LEU A 499 -0.41 1.34 6.20
C LEU A 499 -0.99 0.02 6.69
N ILE A 500 -2.32 -0.15 6.57
CA ILE A 500 -3.02 -1.39 6.90
C ILE A 500 -2.51 -2.54 6.02
N GLU A 501 -2.43 -2.33 4.70
CA GLU A 501 -1.91 -3.33 3.76
C GLU A 501 -0.48 -3.78 4.15
N ASN A 502 0.42 -2.83 4.41
CA ASN A 502 1.79 -3.14 4.82
C ASN A 502 1.87 -3.86 6.17
N LEU A 503 1.13 -3.38 7.17
CA LEU A 503 1.15 -3.98 8.52
C LEU A 503 0.58 -5.39 8.49
N HIS A 504 -0.45 -5.62 7.67
CA HIS A 504 -1.02 -6.93 7.43
C HIS A 504 0.02 -7.88 6.80
N ASP A 505 0.71 -7.46 5.74
CA ASP A 505 1.78 -8.27 5.11
C ASP A 505 2.92 -8.62 6.09
N TYR A 506 3.32 -7.67 6.95
CA TYR A 506 4.37 -7.90 7.94
C TYR A 506 3.94 -8.91 9.01
N LEU A 507 2.72 -8.78 9.52
CA LEU A 507 2.17 -9.69 10.51
C LEU A 507 1.99 -11.10 9.94
N ASP A 508 1.38 -11.22 8.77
CA ASP A 508 1.15 -12.50 8.10
C ASP A 508 2.48 -13.22 7.86
N LEU A 509 3.49 -12.52 7.35
CA LEU A 509 4.80 -13.11 7.11
C LEU A 509 5.46 -13.64 8.39
N ILE A 510 5.37 -12.90 9.50
CA ILE A 510 5.88 -13.35 10.80
C ILE A 510 5.13 -14.60 11.26
N LEU A 511 3.80 -14.58 11.23
CA LEU A 511 2.97 -15.70 11.68
C LEU A 511 3.22 -16.94 10.82
N GLU A 512 3.22 -16.81 9.49
CA GLU A 512 3.51 -17.91 8.57
C GLU A 512 4.90 -18.50 8.80
N THR A 513 5.93 -17.65 9.00
CA THR A 513 7.30 -18.11 9.27
C THR A 513 7.38 -18.86 10.60
N ILE A 514 6.71 -18.37 11.64
CA ILE A 514 6.66 -19.03 12.95
C ILE A 514 5.96 -20.40 12.84
N ILE A 515 4.85 -20.47 12.09
CA ILE A 515 4.14 -21.73 11.82
C ILE A 515 5.07 -22.70 11.10
N GLU A 516 5.76 -22.28 10.04
CA GLU A 516 6.67 -23.13 9.27
C GLU A 516 7.85 -23.65 10.11
N LEU A 517 8.45 -22.80 10.95
CA LEU A 517 9.55 -23.20 11.84
C LEU A 517 9.12 -24.22 12.90
N ASN A 518 7.86 -24.15 13.36
CA ASN A 518 7.31 -25.08 14.33
C ASN A 518 6.85 -26.39 13.66
N VAL A 519 5.98 -26.29 12.66
CA VAL A 519 5.28 -27.42 12.02
C VAL A 519 6.19 -28.22 11.10
N SER A 520 6.89 -27.54 10.19
CA SER A 520 7.65 -28.22 9.13
C SER A 520 9.04 -28.61 9.59
N HIS A 521 9.64 -27.84 10.50
CA HIS A 521 11.02 -28.04 10.91
C HIS A 521 11.19 -28.56 12.35
N GLY A 522 10.16 -28.46 13.21
CA GLY A 522 10.27 -28.81 14.64
C GLY A 522 11.35 -28.01 15.38
N LYS A 523 11.75 -26.85 14.86
CA LYS A 523 12.94 -26.10 15.33
C LYS A 523 12.66 -25.22 16.54
N ILE A 524 11.39 -24.92 16.81
CA ILE A 524 10.99 -23.97 17.85
C ILE A 524 9.81 -24.51 18.66
N SER A 525 9.77 -24.15 19.93
CA SER A 525 8.69 -24.43 20.88
C SER A 525 8.07 -23.17 21.49
N THR A 526 8.69 -22.01 21.25
CA THR A 526 8.21 -20.68 21.70
C THR A 526 8.36 -19.65 20.58
N ILE A 527 7.59 -18.57 20.66
CA ILE A 527 7.69 -17.43 19.74
C ILE A 527 9.09 -16.80 19.82
N GLU A 528 9.61 -16.63 21.03
CA GLU A 528 10.93 -16.06 21.29
C GLU A 528 12.05 -16.84 20.58
N GLN A 529 11.95 -18.18 20.54
CA GLN A 529 12.86 -19.03 19.77
C GLN A 529 12.74 -18.78 18.26
N GLY A 530 11.52 -18.56 17.74
CA GLY A 530 11.28 -18.20 16.34
C GLY A 530 11.96 -16.90 15.95
N PHE A 531 11.78 -15.84 16.75
CA PHE A 531 12.45 -14.56 16.54
C PHE A 531 13.98 -14.69 16.60
N LYS A 532 14.51 -15.40 17.60
CA LYS A 532 15.96 -15.62 17.71
C LYS A 532 16.52 -16.43 16.54
N PHE A 533 15.78 -17.45 16.09
CA PHE A 533 16.16 -18.25 14.93
C PHE A 533 16.27 -17.39 13.68
N MET A 534 15.28 -16.53 13.41
CA MET A 534 15.30 -15.65 12.24
C MET A 534 16.39 -14.58 12.31
N GLU A 535 16.64 -14.02 13.50
CA GLU A 535 17.79 -13.12 13.74
C GLU A 535 19.11 -13.80 13.33
N LEU A 536 19.36 -15.02 13.84
CA LEU A 536 20.58 -15.78 13.55
C LEU A 536 20.68 -16.20 12.08
N LYS A 537 19.57 -16.63 11.47
CA LYS A 537 19.51 -17.05 10.06
C LYS A 537 19.81 -15.86 9.15
N ASN A 538 19.17 -14.71 9.39
CA ASN A 538 19.40 -13.49 8.62
C ASN A 538 20.84 -12.96 8.81
N ALA A 539 21.36 -12.93 10.03
CA ALA A 539 22.75 -12.50 10.27
C ALA A 539 23.78 -13.40 9.55
N THR A 540 23.53 -14.72 9.53
CA THR A 540 24.37 -15.68 8.80
C THR A 540 24.31 -15.44 7.30
N PHE A 541 23.10 -15.25 6.77
CA PHE A 541 22.86 -14.93 5.37
C PHE A 541 23.62 -13.66 4.94
N ILE A 542 23.41 -12.53 5.64
CA ILE A 542 24.08 -11.25 5.34
C ILE A 542 25.60 -11.39 5.40
N ARG A 543 26.13 -12.08 6.41
CA ARG A 543 27.59 -12.28 6.56
C ARG A 543 28.19 -13.08 5.41
N ARG A 544 27.49 -14.12 4.94
CA ARG A 544 27.94 -14.96 3.81
C ARG A 544 27.97 -14.15 2.51
N ILE A 545 26.89 -13.47 2.15
CA ILE A 545 26.81 -12.72 0.89
C ILE A 545 27.74 -11.50 0.86
N SER A 546 28.06 -10.95 2.04
CA SER A 546 28.96 -9.80 2.17
C SER A 546 30.43 -10.21 2.29
N ALA A 547 30.75 -11.51 2.27
CA ALA A 547 32.12 -11.97 2.36
C ALA A 547 32.94 -11.53 1.13
N LYS A 548 34.17 -11.07 1.36
CA LYS A 548 35.04 -10.57 0.30
C LYS A 548 35.31 -11.68 -0.72
N GLY A 549 35.01 -11.41 -2.00
CA GLY A 549 35.21 -12.36 -3.09
C GLY A 549 34.11 -13.42 -3.21
N PHE A 550 33.01 -13.31 -2.46
CA PHE A 550 31.86 -14.19 -2.64
C PHE A 550 31.25 -13.99 -4.04
N THR A 551 31.00 -15.09 -4.74
CA THR A 551 30.34 -15.13 -6.04
C THR A 551 29.28 -16.22 -6.05
N PHE A 552 28.20 -16.03 -6.82
CA PHE A 552 27.19 -17.07 -6.97
C PHE A 552 27.77 -18.28 -7.72
N SER A 553 27.42 -19.46 -7.23
CA SER A 553 27.72 -20.75 -7.84
C SER A 553 26.48 -21.64 -7.76
N ASN A 554 26.47 -22.75 -8.50
CA ASN A 554 25.36 -23.69 -8.48
C ASN A 554 25.07 -24.22 -7.07
N ASP A 555 26.11 -24.39 -6.25
CA ASP A 555 26.03 -25.00 -4.92
C ASP A 555 25.61 -24.01 -3.84
N ASN A 556 26.11 -22.77 -3.89
CA ASN A 556 25.84 -21.79 -2.83
C ASN A 556 24.54 -21.00 -3.01
N ILE A 557 23.98 -20.94 -4.22
CA ILE A 557 22.80 -20.11 -4.49
C ILE A 557 21.56 -20.62 -3.73
N LYS A 558 21.48 -21.92 -3.43
CA LYS A 558 20.40 -22.47 -2.60
C LYS A 558 20.46 -21.92 -1.18
N ASP A 559 21.65 -21.93 -0.57
CA ASP A 559 21.90 -21.48 0.81
C ASP A 559 21.68 -19.98 1.03
N VAL A 560 21.72 -19.20 -0.05
CA VAL A 560 21.49 -17.77 -0.03
C VAL A 560 19.99 -17.46 0.06
N PHE A 561 19.09 -18.37 -0.38
CA PHE A 561 17.68 -18.03 -0.56
C PHE A 561 16.66 -19.04 0.00
N TYR A 562 17.12 -20.16 0.58
CA TYR A 562 16.26 -21.20 1.18
C TYR A 562 16.71 -21.61 2.60
#